data_AF-A0A0R3VYV6-F1
#
_entry.id   AF-A0A0R3VYV6-F1
#
_cell.length_a   1.000
_cell.length_b   1.000
_cell.length_c   1.000
_cell.angle_alpha   90.00
_cell.angle_beta   90.00
_cell.angle_gamma   90.00
#
_symmetry.space_group_name_H-M   'P 1'
#
loop_
_entity.id
_entity.type
_entity.pdbx_description
1 polymer ?
#
loop_
_entity_poly.entity_id
_entity_poly.type
_entity_poly.pdbx_seq_one_letter_code
_entity_poly.pdbx_strand_id
1 'polypeptide(L)'
;MAEVRSADQNKGSCGLPMEAACNRSIGRCESFYYSSCQGSCRDVRCGANAYCTNGRCFCQQGYEGDPQIECRPSYQGEDVCSLPTVVGSCSGSIQRYTYNRSTGRCEAFYYSGCHGNANNFENLEDCQRQCESSYPQGESHDLTMEGVFEPS
;
A
#
# COMPACT_ATOMS: atom_id res chain seq x y z
N MET A 1 -41.93 0.29 -18.80
CA MET A 1 -41.43 1.25 -17.81
C MET A 1 -39.92 1.10 -17.80
N ALA A 2 -39.19 1.94 -18.54
CA ALA A 2 -37.74 1.88 -18.56
C ALA A 2 -37.25 2.69 -17.35
N GLU A 3 -36.59 2.02 -16.42
CA GLU A 3 -36.02 2.65 -15.24
C GLU A 3 -35.01 3.70 -15.68
N VAL A 4 -35.32 4.96 -15.39
CA VAL A 4 -34.40 6.10 -15.54
C VAL A 4 -33.29 5.88 -14.51
N ARG A 5 -32.27 5.11 -14.88
CA ARG A 5 -31.06 4.95 -14.07
C ARG A 5 -30.34 6.29 -14.08
N SER A 6 -30.47 6.99 -12.95
CA SER A 6 -29.81 8.26 -12.64
C SER A 6 -28.40 8.32 -13.24
N ALA A 7 -28.13 9.36 -14.03
CA ALA A 7 -26.79 9.70 -14.44
C ALA A 7 -25.96 9.92 -13.18
N ASP A 8 -25.07 8.97 -12.86
CA ASP A 8 -24.13 9.09 -11.75
C ASP A 8 -23.17 10.24 -12.06
N GLN A 9 -23.47 11.43 -11.53
CA GLN A 9 -22.68 12.66 -11.65
C GLN A 9 -21.29 12.53 -10.97
N ASN A 10 -20.92 11.33 -10.50
CA ASN A 10 -19.73 11.05 -9.69
C ASN A 10 -18.56 10.47 -10.47
N LYS A 11 -18.66 10.30 -11.80
CA LYS A 11 -17.55 9.85 -12.65
C LYS A 11 -17.47 10.74 -13.88
N GLY A 12 -16.30 11.31 -14.16
CA GLY A 12 -16.05 11.90 -15.48
C GLY A 12 -16.35 10.84 -16.53
N SER A 13 -17.26 11.13 -17.47
CA SER A 13 -17.70 10.20 -18.49
C SER A 13 -16.99 10.49 -19.80
N CYS A 14 -16.62 9.42 -20.50
CA CYS A 14 -16.33 9.44 -21.93
C CYS A 14 -17.67 9.28 -22.65
N GLY A 15 -17.96 10.06 -23.68
CA GLY A 15 -19.29 10.13 -24.31
C GLY A 15 -19.91 8.77 -24.71
N LEU A 16 -21.24 8.71 -24.86
CA LEU A 16 -22.03 7.50 -25.16
C LEU A 16 -21.57 6.77 -26.43
N PRO A 17 -21.48 5.42 -26.47
CA PRO A 17 -22.20 4.49 -25.59
C PRO A 17 -21.41 4.02 -24.35
N MET A 18 -22.17 3.60 -23.34
CA MET A 18 -21.87 3.58 -21.90
C MET A 18 -20.79 2.59 -21.40
N GLU A 19 -19.56 2.53 -21.92
CA GLU A 19 -18.56 1.56 -21.40
C GLU A 19 -17.11 2.04 -21.32
N ALA A 20 -16.84 3.32 -21.00
CA ALA A 20 -15.46 3.75 -20.73
C ALA A 20 -15.34 4.65 -19.50
N ALA A 21 -14.57 4.17 -18.51
CA ALA A 21 -14.11 4.96 -17.37
C ALA A 21 -12.97 5.90 -17.81
N CYS A 22 -13.02 7.17 -17.42
CA CYS A 22 -11.89 8.09 -17.62
C CYS A 22 -10.68 7.56 -16.82
N ASN A 23 -9.60 7.20 -17.49
CA ASN A 23 -8.40 6.65 -16.85
C ASN A 23 -7.71 7.77 -16.06
N ARG A 24 -7.76 7.66 -14.73
CA ARG A 24 -7.33 8.69 -13.77
C ARG A 24 -5.82 8.97 -13.81
N SER A 25 -5.04 8.05 -14.36
CA SER A 25 -3.58 8.18 -14.45
C SER A 25 -3.12 9.01 -15.65
N ILE A 26 -3.95 9.12 -16.69
CA ILE A 26 -3.58 9.73 -17.99
C ILE A 26 -4.59 10.75 -18.52
N GLY A 27 -5.75 10.92 -17.88
CA GLY A 27 -6.78 11.88 -18.32
C GLY A 27 -7.39 11.55 -19.69
N ARG A 28 -7.40 10.27 -20.08
CA ARG A 28 -7.84 9.79 -21.39
C ARG A 28 -8.85 8.64 -21.26
N CYS A 29 -9.69 8.51 -22.28
CA CYS A 29 -10.64 7.42 -22.45
C CYS A 29 -9.97 6.23 -23.16
N GLU A 30 -10.27 4.99 -22.77
CA GLU A 30 -9.68 3.78 -23.37
C GLU A 30 -10.30 3.38 -24.73
N SER A 31 -10.98 4.30 -25.43
CA SER A 31 -11.50 4.05 -26.78
C SER A 31 -11.22 5.21 -27.73
N PHE A 32 -10.80 4.87 -28.95
CA PHE A 32 -10.35 5.80 -30.00
C PHE A 32 -11.46 6.68 -30.61
N TYR A 33 -12.71 6.59 -30.12
CA TYR A 33 -13.87 7.31 -30.68
C TYR A 33 -14.27 8.56 -29.88
N TYR A 34 -13.68 8.81 -28.71
CA TYR A 34 -13.94 10.01 -27.89
C TYR A 34 -12.64 10.69 -27.50
N SER A 35 -12.56 12.00 -27.75
CA SER A 35 -11.32 12.77 -27.65
C SER A 35 -11.11 13.49 -26.32
N SER A 36 -12.12 13.54 -25.42
CA SER A 36 -11.92 14.23 -24.14
C SER A 36 -12.92 13.84 -23.05
N CYS A 37 -12.44 13.65 -21.81
CA CYS A 37 -13.31 13.47 -20.65
C CYS A 37 -14.15 14.74 -20.46
N GLN A 38 -15.48 14.62 -20.32
CA GLN A 38 -16.38 15.74 -20.01
C GLN A 38 -16.87 15.62 -18.55
N GLY A 39 -17.01 16.76 -17.88
CA GLY A 39 -17.48 16.86 -16.49
C GLY A 39 -16.48 17.51 -15.52
N SER A 40 -16.90 17.70 -14.27
CA SER A 40 -16.14 18.44 -13.24
C SER A 40 -14.78 17.83 -12.88
N CYS A 41 -14.50 16.60 -13.30
CA CYS A 41 -13.26 15.87 -13.05
C CYS A 41 -12.27 15.87 -14.23
N ARG A 42 -12.50 16.69 -15.27
CA ARG A 42 -11.67 16.72 -16.50
C ARG A 42 -10.21 17.09 -16.24
N ASP A 43 -9.96 18.07 -15.38
CA ASP A 43 -8.61 18.61 -15.09
C ASP A 43 -8.15 18.30 -13.66
N VAL A 44 -8.81 17.35 -12.99
CA VAL A 44 -8.52 17.00 -11.60
C VAL A 44 -7.65 15.74 -11.56
N ARG A 45 -6.44 15.87 -10.97
CA ARG A 45 -5.53 14.75 -10.72
C ARG A 45 -5.56 14.41 -9.23
N CYS A 46 -6.19 13.30 -8.89
CA CYS A 46 -6.21 12.81 -7.51
C CYS A 46 -4.99 11.92 -7.23
N GLY A 47 -4.62 11.86 -5.95
CA GLY A 47 -3.55 11.00 -5.45
C GLY A 47 -3.85 9.50 -5.57
N ALA A 48 -2.88 8.67 -5.20
CA ALA A 48 -3.07 7.22 -5.17
C ALA A 48 -4.21 6.82 -4.21
N ASN A 49 -4.98 5.80 -4.59
CA ASN A 49 -6.15 5.31 -3.85
C ASN A 49 -7.25 6.37 -3.60
N ALA A 50 -7.31 7.40 -4.44
CA ALA A 50 -8.34 8.43 -4.43
C ALA A 50 -9.20 8.40 -5.70
N TYR A 51 -10.40 8.95 -5.59
CA TYR A 51 -11.34 9.14 -6.70
C TYR A 51 -11.85 10.58 -6.75
N CYS A 52 -12.14 11.05 -7.97
CA CYS A 52 -12.73 12.37 -8.15
C CYS A 52 -14.26 12.27 -8.13
N THR A 53 -14.91 13.21 -7.43
CA THR A 53 -16.35 13.42 -7.42
C THR A 53 -16.62 14.92 -7.36
N ASN A 54 -17.46 15.44 -8.26
CA ASN A 54 -17.79 16.87 -8.36
C ASN A 54 -16.55 17.81 -8.40
N GLY A 55 -15.47 17.37 -9.04
CA GLY A 55 -14.23 18.16 -9.13
C GLY A 55 -13.37 18.17 -7.87
N ARG A 56 -13.66 17.29 -6.89
CA ARG A 56 -12.88 17.14 -5.67
C ARG A 56 -12.43 15.69 -5.48
N CYS A 57 -11.24 15.51 -4.92
CA CYS A 57 -10.69 14.19 -4.64
C CYS A 57 -11.14 13.69 -3.26
N PHE A 58 -11.44 12.39 -3.18
CA PHE A 58 -11.84 11.67 -1.98
C PHE A 58 -11.11 10.32 -1.91
N CYS A 59 -10.70 9.90 -0.72
CA CYS A 59 -10.10 8.58 -0.55
C CYS A 59 -11.13 7.46 -0.76
N GLN A 60 -10.69 6.35 -1.36
CA GLN A 60 -11.50 5.15 -1.49
C GLN A 60 -11.83 4.57 -0.11
N GLN A 61 -12.92 3.78 -0.02
CA GLN A 61 -13.27 3.13 1.24
C GLN A 61 -12.13 2.25 1.74
N GLY A 62 -11.78 2.38 3.03
CA GLY A 62 -10.63 1.71 3.63
C GLY A 62 -9.31 2.45 3.44
N TYR A 63 -9.33 3.71 2.98
CA TYR A 63 -8.16 4.57 2.87
C TYR A 63 -8.42 5.93 3.52
N GLU A 64 -7.39 6.52 4.12
CA GLU A 64 -7.39 7.83 4.78
C GLU A 64 -6.10 8.60 4.43
N GLY A 65 -6.13 9.93 4.52
CA GLY A 65 -4.98 10.78 4.19
C GLY A 65 -5.37 11.97 3.33
N ASP A 66 -4.43 12.45 2.52
CA ASP A 66 -4.66 13.57 1.59
C ASP A 66 -5.08 13.02 0.21
N PRO A 67 -6.34 13.23 -0.23
CA PRO A 67 -6.82 12.73 -1.51
C PRO A 67 -6.14 13.35 -2.75
N GLN A 68 -5.40 14.46 -2.60
CA GLN A 68 -4.64 15.08 -3.69
C GLN A 68 -3.24 14.50 -3.83
N ILE A 69 -2.67 13.94 -2.77
CA ILE A 69 -1.30 13.43 -2.73
C ILE A 69 -1.32 11.90 -2.72
N GLU A 70 -1.83 11.32 -1.65
CA GLU A 70 -1.90 9.87 -1.43
C GLU A 70 -2.87 9.55 -0.29
N CYS A 71 -3.78 8.61 -0.56
CA CYS A 71 -4.59 7.97 0.46
C CYS A 71 -3.92 6.65 0.87
N ARG A 72 -3.65 6.49 2.16
CA ARG A 72 -3.03 5.30 2.76
C ARG A 72 -4.11 4.38 3.29
N PRO A 73 -3.93 3.05 3.31
CA PRO A 73 -4.90 2.13 3.89
C PRO A 73 -5.21 2.53 5.35
N SER A 74 -6.49 2.72 5.66
CA SER A 74 -6.95 3.06 7.01
C SER A 74 -6.82 1.88 7.97
N TYR A 75 -6.91 0.66 7.43
CA TYR A 75 -6.38 -0.53 8.07
C TYR A 75 -4.94 -0.71 7.61
N GLN A 76 -4.01 -0.06 8.31
CA GLN A 76 -2.69 -0.65 8.41
C GLN A 76 -2.91 -1.95 9.17
N GLY A 77 -2.76 -3.10 8.49
CA GLY A 77 -2.81 -4.40 9.15
C GLY A 77 -2.03 -4.31 10.44
N GLU A 78 -2.65 -4.75 11.54
CA GLU A 78 -2.22 -4.49 12.91
C GLU A 78 -0.71 -4.38 12.99
N ASP A 79 -0.22 -3.15 13.23
CA ASP A 79 1.19 -2.81 13.08
C ASP A 79 1.99 -3.87 13.80
N VAL A 80 2.76 -4.67 13.05
CA VAL A 80 3.40 -5.88 13.57
C VAL A 80 4.28 -5.52 14.76
N CYS A 81 4.87 -4.33 14.72
CA CYS A 81 5.73 -3.74 15.74
C CYS A 81 4.95 -3.23 16.96
N SER A 82 3.62 -3.21 16.91
CA SER A 82 2.71 -2.91 18.03
C SER A 82 2.28 -4.15 18.80
N LEU A 83 2.37 -5.33 18.19
CA LEU A 83 1.90 -6.56 18.78
C LEU A 83 2.79 -6.98 19.96
N PRO A 84 2.23 -7.59 21.01
CA PRO A 84 3.02 -8.08 22.14
C PRO A 84 3.89 -9.27 21.72
N THR A 85 4.99 -9.52 22.42
CA THR A 85 5.76 -10.77 22.25
C THR A 85 4.95 -11.96 22.73
N VAL A 86 4.77 -12.99 21.89
CA VAL A 86 4.02 -14.21 22.23
C VAL A 86 4.91 -15.44 22.08
N VAL A 87 5.23 -16.08 23.21
CA VAL A 87 5.97 -17.35 23.25
C VAL A 87 5.15 -18.49 22.65
N GLY A 88 3.83 -18.47 22.82
CA GLY A 88 2.93 -19.55 22.40
C GLY A 88 2.87 -20.70 23.41
N SER A 89 2.10 -21.74 23.10
CA SER A 89 1.74 -22.82 24.03
C SER A 89 2.29 -24.21 23.66
N CYS A 90 3.20 -24.28 22.70
CA CYS A 90 3.88 -25.53 22.32
C CYS A 90 5.10 -25.80 23.22
N SER A 91 5.84 -26.88 22.94
CA SER A 91 7.03 -27.29 23.71
C SER A 91 8.36 -27.07 22.98
N GLY A 92 8.36 -26.35 21.86
CA GLY A 92 9.57 -26.00 21.14
C GLY A 92 10.38 -24.91 21.84
N SER A 93 11.62 -24.73 21.41
CA SER A 93 12.48 -23.64 21.86
C SER A 93 13.25 -23.09 20.66
N ILE A 94 12.56 -22.29 19.86
CA ILE A 94 13.07 -21.75 18.59
C ILE A 94 13.47 -20.30 18.81
N GLN A 95 14.75 -19.97 18.59
CA GLN A 95 15.20 -18.58 18.68
C GLN A 95 14.55 -17.77 17.56
N ARG A 96 13.90 -16.67 17.94
CA ARG A 96 13.22 -15.71 17.06
C ARG A 96 13.50 -14.30 17.57
N TYR A 97 13.11 -13.30 16.80
CA TYR A 97 13.27 -11.89 17.14
C TYR A 97 11.91 -11.21 17.24
N THR A 98 11.78 -10.30 18.19
CA THR A 98 10.54 -9.54 18.47
C THR A 98 10.91 -8.08 18.68
N TYR A 99 10.05 -7.17 18.26
CA TYR A 99 10.23 -5.74 18.53
C TYR A 99 9.66 -5.37 19.89
N ASN A 100 10.51 -4.84 20.76
CA ASN A 100 10.13 -4.34 22.08
C ASN A 100 9.92 -2.83 22.01
N ARG A 101 8.67 -2.39 22.08
CA ARG A 101 8.31 -0.96 22.05
C ARG A 101 8.85 -0.15 23.22
N SER A 102 9.08 -0.80 24.36
CA SER A 102 9.58 -0.11 25.57
C SER A 102 11.04 0.28 25.42
N THR A 103 11.83 -0.56 24.75
CA THR A 103 13.26 -0.28 24.47
C THR A 103 13.44 0.35 23.09
N GLY A 104 12.44 0.22 22.20
CA GLY A 104 12.49 0.67 20.82
C GLY A 104 13.39 -0.20 19.93
N ARG A 105 13.66 -1.46 20.33
CA ARG A 105 14.64 -2.34 19.68
C ARG A 105 14.11 -3.74 19.43
N CYS A 106 14.70 -4.41 18.45
CA CYS A 106 14.52 -5.83 18.21
C CYS A 106 15.37 -6.68 19.16
N GLU A 107 14.72 -7.61 19.84
CA GLU A 107 15.29 -8.44 20.90
C GLU A 107 15.07 -9.93 20.56
N ALA A 108 16.02 -10.78 20.93
CA ALA A 108 15.88 -12.22 20.76
C ALA A 108 14.94 -12.80 21.84
N PHE A 109 14.07 -13.72 21.45
CA PHE A 109 13.21 -14.49 22.37
C PHE A 109 13.08 -15.94 21.89
N TYR A 110 12.62 -16.82 22.78
CA TYR A 110 12.36 -18.22 22.44
C TYR A 110 10.88 -18.44 22.18
N TYR A 111 10.55 -18.80 20.93
CA TYR A 111 9.22 -19.16 20.49
C TYR A 111 8.98 -20.66 20.66
N SER A 112 7.80 -21.01 21.18
CA SER A 112 7.40 -22.39 21.44
C SER A 112 7.09 -23.21 20.19
N GLY A 113 6.93 -22.57 19.03
CA GLY A 113 6.66 -23.22 17.74
C GLY A 113 5.21 -23.15 17.28
N CYS A 114 4.25 -22.75 18.12
CA CYS A 114 2.86 -22.54 17.69
C CYS A 114 2.17 -21.40 18.45
N HIS A 115 1.04 -20.91 17.92
CA HIS A 115 0.19 -19.87 18.53
C HIS A 115 0.92 -18.55 18.87
N GLY A 116 1.95 -18.20 18.10
CA GLY A 116 2.53 -16.85 18.10
C GLY A 116 1.68 -15.83 17.34
N ASN A 117 2.15 -14.60 17.29
CA ASN A 117 1.61 -13.55 16.42
C ASN A 117 2.67 -13.08 15.42
N ALA A 118 2.38 -12.03 14.66
CA ALA A 118 3.29 -11.53 13.63
C ALA A 118 4.56 -10.84 14.17
N ASN A 119 4.61 -10.45 15.45
CA ASN A 119 5.83 -9.90 16.09
C ASN A 119 6.82 -11.01 16.45
N ASN A 120 7.15 -11.81 15.45
CA ASN A 120 7.97 -13.00 15.50
C ASN A 120 8.71 -13.14 14.16
N PHE A 121 9.95 -12.66 14.15
CA PHE A 121 10.82 -12.64 12.97
C PHE A 121 11.88 -13.73 13.09
N GLU A 122 12.27 -14.33 11.96
CA GLU A 122 13.34 -15.34 11.94
C GLU A 122 14.72 -14.70 12.06
N ASN A 123 14.88 -13.51 11.48
CA ASN A 123 16.14 -12.77 11.45
C ASN A 123 16.01 -11.45 12.23
N LEU A 124 17.10 -11.04 12.88
CA LEU A 124 17.18 -9.74 13.53
C LEU A 124 16.98 -8.62 12.51
N GLU A 125 17.63 -8.73 11.35
CA GLU A 125 17.59 -7.73 10.29
C GLU A 125 16.18 -7.46 9.77
N ASP A 126 15.38 -8.51 9.59
CA ASP A 126 13.97 -8.38 9.16
C ASP A 126 13.13 -7.63 10.19
N CYS A 127 13.34 -7.93 11.48
CA CYS A 127 12.69 -7.20 12.56
C CYS A 127 13.09 -5.72 12.53
N GLN A 128 14.39 -5.42 12.41
CA GLN A 128 14.88 -4.04 12.44
C GLN A 128 14.39 -3.25 11.23
N ARG A 129 14.47 -3.82 10.02
CA ARG A 129 13.98 -3.20 8.79
C ARG A 129 12.49 -2.90 8.83
N GLN A 130 11.71 -3.74 9.51
CA GLN A 130 10.27 -3.59 9.64
C GLN A 130 9.86 -2.63 10.76
N CYS A 131 10.59 -2.60 11.88
CA CYS A 131 10.13 -1.98 13.12
C CYS A 131 11.03 -0.87 13.70
N GLU A 132 12.33 -0.86 13.40
CA GLU A 132 13.25 0.16 13.88
C GLU A 132 13.29 1.33 12.88
N SER A 133 12.82 2.51 13.31
CA SER A 133 12.80 3.72 12.47
C SER A 133 14.19 4.23 12.07
N SER A 134 15.22 3.81 12.81
CA SER A 134 16.63 4.13 12.58
C SER A 134 17.33 3.15 11.64
N TYR A 135 16.67 2.06 11.24
CA TYR A 135 17.25 1.14 10.27
C TYR A 135 17.24 1.82 8.89
N PRO A 136 18.39 2.06 8.26
CA PRO A 136 18.42 2.72 6.95
C PRO A 136 17.65 1.87 5.93
N GLN A 137 16.46 2.33 5.55
CA GLN A 137 15.68 1.73 4.48
C GLN A 137 16.30 2.17 3.14
N GLY A 138 17.37 1.47 2.74
CA GLY A 138 18.00 1.71 1.46
C GLY A 138 19.40 1.11 1.39
N GLU A 139 19.49 -0.16 1.02
CA GLU A 139 20.50 -0.71 0.10
C GLU A 139 20.16 -2.18 -0.20
N SER A 140 19.30 -2.41 -1.20
CA SER A 140 19.42 -3.57 -2.10
C SER A 140 18.47 -3.42 -3.28
N HIS A 141 18.99 -2.89 -4.38
CA HIS A 141 18.59 -3.29 -5.73
C HIS A 141 19.73 -2.92 -6.70
N ASP A 142 20.87 -3.59 -6.55
CA ASP A 142 21.73 -3.92 -7.69
C ASP A 142 22.22 -5.36 -7.55
N LEU A 143 21.39 -6.28 -8.02
CA LEU A 143 21.87 -7.55 -8.55
C LEU A 143 21.67 -7.48 -10.06
N THR A 144 22.55 -6.74 -10.75
CA THR A 144 22.85 -7.02 -12.14
C THR A 144 24.23 -7.69 -12.20
N MET A 145 24.25 -8.95 -12.66
CA MET A 145 25.44 -9.55 -13.29
C MET A 145 25.81 -8.63 -14.48
N GLU A 146 27.06 -8.34 -14.87
CA GLU A 146 28.20 -9.19 -15.22
C GLU A 146 29.52 -8.38 -15.14
N GLY A 147 30.66 -9.07 -15.03
CA GLY A 147 31.94 -8.46 -14.70
C GLY A 147 32.64 -7.64 -15.78
N VAL A 148 33.67 -6.90 -15.34
CA VAL A 148 34.85 -6.54 -16.12
C VAL A 148 36.05 -6.50 -15.16
N PHE A 149 36.92 -7.50 -15.25
CA PHE A 149 38.28 -7.44 -14.73
C PHE A 149 39.17 -7.08 -15.92
N GLU A 150 39.52 -5.80 -16.06
CA GLU A 150 40.57 -5.38 -16.99
C GLU A 150 41.94 -5.58 -16.32
N PRO A 151 42.83 -6.44 -16.85
CA PRO A 151 44.21 -6.51 -16.37
C PRO A 151 45.03 -5.33 -16.92
N SER A 152 45.86 -4.76 -16.05
CA SER A 152 47.00 -3.91 -16.43
C SER A 152 48.21 -4.75 -16.82
#